data_AF-A0A3A5JEI9-F1
#
_entry.id   AF-A0A3A5JEI9-F1
#
_cell.length_a   1.000
_cell.length_b   1.000
_cell.length_c   1.000
_cell.angle_alpha   90.00
_cell.angle_beta   90.00
_cell.angle_gamma   90.00
#
_symmetry.space_group_name_H-M   'P 1'
#
loop_
_entity.id
_entity.type
_entity.pdbx_description
1 polymer ?
#
loop_
_entity_poly.entity_id
_entity_poly.type
_entity_poly.pdbx_seq_one_letter_code
_entity_poly.pdbx_strand_id
1 'polypeptide(L)'
;MKKYDKGDLVLAFASKLNNRANYFFEHNGIPIPDFGYLPYLVKIVQDGFGFRDERIDDPSEREKVVEELRDGYAVVIKRVEEIRSGMVVCLKEGDVSPNPRNWIEDYKQADTEYRLCFDRCAKSMIIAEKENLGDFDYIDRNFRDFGFIDGDNADTLTGYAKKYYKIMIPLSFVASLDRKIGDPYTTHLPKNISVFQLQEFIDTLHLLVKEIANDGAEIDPYLFAIEEEIVDECGKEIFKEQWGEIKRNIVVSEDSVDAHPFLFQTEVTEERMMRGGRTPRKLSRSVILFPKQYDRLLLFQIFPLLQNGDEPAGGRILESINSDIGPMFERGIYEYLDEKGIEAYHSATLTKNEPTEIDVIYVHNNTLWFVEIKWTLPPLRMNSVEGIEKLDDKFDNKIFKTHSGELQDESGKPFPEKVDKWLSLPTGSSFSSQEGTDSSEQSENTVKDEWDDMDVQKLVVSNLAPSYVEKESVRFLTDLEFYQMIEHGEDPFYRIDSEPSD
;
A
#
# COMPACT_ATOMS: atom_id res chain seq x y z
N MET A 1 -29.37 4.66 -0.38
CA MET A 1 -28.90 5.11 -1.71
C MET A 1 -30.06 5.49 -2.63
N LYS A 2 -30.88 4.57 -3.12
CA LYS A 2 -31.88 4.82 -4.21
C LYS A 2 -32.96 5.90 -3.97
N LYS A 3 -33.05 6.48 -2.78
CA LYS A 3 -33.95 7.62 -2.52
C LYS A 3 -33.35 8.97 -2.93
N TYR A 4 -32.02 9.07 -2.98
CA TYR A 4 -31.29 10.30 -3.29
C TYR A 4 -30.93 10.42 -4.76
N ASP A 5 -30.65 11.65 -5.19
CA ASP A 5 -30.19 11.99 -6.53
C ASP A 5 -28.83 11.34 -6.80
N LYS A 6 -28.68 10.79 -8.01
CA LYS A 6 -27.45 10.08 -8.40
C LYS A 6 -26.27 11.05 -8.37
N GLY A 7 -26.45 12.26 -8.92
CA GLY A 7 -25.37 13.22 -9.02
C GLY A 7 -24.96 13.80 -7.67
N ASP A 8 -25.91 14.03 -6.78
CA ASP A 8 -25.62 14.45 -5.39
C ASP A 8 -24.77 13.41 -4.64
N LEU A 9 -25.03 12.10 -4.87
CA LEU A 9 -24.24 11.03 -4.26
C LEU A 9 -22.82 10.97 -4.85
N VAL A 10 -22.67 11.03 -6.18
CA VAL A 10 -21.35 11.04 -6.83
C VAL A 10 -20.52 12.23 -6.36
N LEU A 11 -21.13 13.42 -6.30
CA LEU A 11 -20.51 14.63 -5.76
C LEU A 11 -20.04 14.43 -4.31
N ALA A 12 -20.91 13.89 -3.44
CA ALA A 12 -20.59 13.65 -2.04
C ALA A 12 -19.40 12.69 -1.85
N PHE A 13 -19.37 11.60 -2.61
CA PHE A 13 -18.26 10.64 -2.56
C PHE A 13 -16.95 11.25 -3.08
N ALA A 14 -16.98 11.96 -4.19
CA ALA A 14 -15.81 12.64 -4.75
C ALA A 14 -15.24 13.71 -3.81
N SER A 15 -16.10 14.48 -3.13
CA SER A 15 -15.66 15.47 -2.13
C SER A 15 -14.98 14.79 -0.94
N LYS A 16 -15.56 13.69 -0.42
CA LYS A 16 -14.99 12.94 0.70
C LYS A 16 -13.63 12.32 0.33
N LEU A 17 -13.53 11.75 -0.87
CA LEU A 17 -12.27 11.23 -1.43
C LEU A 17 -11.18 12.30 -1.42
N ASN A 18 -11.49 13.48 -1.97
CA ASN A 18 -10.51 14.56 -2.06
C ASN A 18 -10.08 15.08 -0.68
N ASN A 19 -11.01 15.22 0.25
CA ASN A 19 -10.72 15.65 1.62
C ASN A 19 -9.78 14.65 2.33
N ARG A 20 -9.97 13.35 2.10
CA ARG A 20 -9.14 12.30 2.67
C ARG A 20 -7.76 12.21 2.01
N ALA A 21 -7.67 12.44 0.70
CA ALA A 21 -6.41 12.60 0.02
C ALA A 21 -5.61 13.81 0.53
N ASN A 22 -6.26 14.93 0.81
CA ASN A 22 -5.62 16.10 1.42
C ASN A 22 -5.06 15.77 2.82
N TYR A 23 -5.84 15.07 3.65
CA TYR A 23 -5.39 14.63 4.97
C TYR A 23 -4.15 13.73 4.90
N PHE A 24 -4.08 12.83 3.92
CA PHE A 24 -2.88 12.00 3.68
C PHE A 24 -1.63 12.86 3.46
N PHE A 25 -1.70 13.87 2.57
CA PHE A 25 -0.55 14.74 2.32
C PHE A 25 -0.16 15.62 3.52
N GLU A 26 -1.08 15.89 4.43
CA GLU A 26 -0.82 16.68 5.64
C GLU A 26 -0.34 15.83 6.83
N HIS A 27 -0.69 14.54 6.91
CA HIS A 27 -0.52 13.71 8.11
C HIS A 27 0.10 12.32 7.84
N ASN A 28 0.59 12.05 6.63
CA ASN A 28 1.31 10.83 6.22
C ASN A 28 0.59 9.48 6.46
N GLY A 29 -0.74 9.45 6.58
CA GLY A 29 -1.51 8.19 6.78
C GLY A 29 -2.52 7.92 5.67
N ILE A 30 -2.53 6.71 5.09
CA ILE A 30 -3.49 6.32 4.04
C ILE A 30 -4.77 5.77 4.69
N PRO A 31 -5.91 6.48 4.64
CA PRO A 31 -7.17 5.93 5.12
C PRO A 31 -7.69 4.87 4.14
N ILE A 32 -7.26 3.62 4.33
CA ILE A 32 -7.61 2.47 3.48
C ILE A 32 -9.11 2.40 3.16
N PRO A 33 -10.06 2.59 4.11
CA PRO A 33 -11.47 2.52 3.79
C PRO A 33 -11.94 3.62 2.84
N ASP A 34 -11.36 4.81 2.96
CA ASP A 34 -11.71 5.97 2.13
C ASP A 34 -11.07 5.86 0.75
N PHE A 35 -9.78 5.49 0.67
CA PHE A 35 -9.09 5.28 -0.60
C PHE A 35 -9.68 4.08 -1.35
N GLY A 36 -9.93 2.96 -0.67
CA GLY A 36 -10.33 1.72 -1.34
C GLY A 36 -11.81 1.59 -1.67
N TYR A 37 -12.72 1.98 -0.77
CA TYR A 37 -14.16 1.69 -0.97
C TYR A 37 -14.94 2.83 -1.60
N LEU A 38 -14.55 4.09 -1.40
CA LEU A 38 -15.30 5.22 -1.98
C LEU A 38 -15.31 5.21 -3.53
N PRO A 39 -14.21 4.91 -4.24
CA PRO A 39 -14.24 4.84 -5.71
C PRO A 39 -15.12 3.69 -6.20
N TYR A 40 -15.08 2.55 -5.51
CA TYR A 40 -15.98 1.43 -5.78
C TYR A 40 -17.45 1.79 -5.57
N LEU A 41 -17.77 2.54 -4.51
CA LEU A 41 -19.13 3.05 -4.28
C LEU A 41 -19.58 4.01 -5.38
N VAL A 42 -18.69 4.89 -5.87
CA VAL A 42 -18.99 5.73 -7.03
C VAL A 42 -19.33 4.87 -8.25
N LYS A 43 -18.53 3.84 -8.54
CA LYS A 43 -18.78 2.91 -9.66
C LYS A 43 -20.13 2.19 -9.52
N ILE A 44 -20.48 1.70 -8.33
CA ILE A 44 -21.81 1.10 -8.05
C ILE A 44 -22.94 2.10 -8.30
N VAL A 45 -22.76 3.36 -7.89
CA VAL A 45 -23.78 4.40 -8.08
C VAL A 45 -23.94 4.72 -9.57
N GLN A 46 -22.84 4.80 -10.32
CA GLN A 46 -22.85 5.05 -11.76
C GLN A 46 -23.56 3.92 -12.52
N ASP A 47 -23.22 2.66 -12.26
CA ASP A 47 -23.88 1.48 -12.86
C ASP A 47 -25.35 1.31 -12.41
N GLY A 48 -25.69 1.85 -11.24
CA GLY A 48 -26.99 1.63 -10.61
C GLY A 48 -28.15 2.37 -11.29
N PHE A 49 -29.30 1.68 -11.38
CA PHE A 49 -30.57 2.25 -11.83
C PHE A 49 -31.59 2.46 -10.69
N GLY A 50 -32.48 3.44 -10.89
CA GLY A 50 -33.64 3.71 -10.02
C GLY A 50 -33.35 4.62 -8.83
N PHE A 51 -32.36 5.50 -8.96
CA PHE A 51 -32.18 6.67 -8.09
C PHE A 51 -33.36 7.65 -8.26
N ARG A 52 -33.56 8.55 -7.29
CA ARG A 52 -34.70 9.48 -7.22
C ARG A 52 -34.21 10.89 -6.94
N ASP A 53 -35.08 11.88 -7.02
CA ASP A 53 -34.67 13.29 -7.00
C ASP A 53 -34.49 13.91 -5.59
N GLU A 54 -34.40 13.11 -4.51
CA GLU A 54 -34.18 13.68 -3.17
C GLU A 54 -32.75 14.23 -3.09
N ARG A 55 -32.63 15.52 -2.80
CA ARG A 55 -31.33 16.16 -2.61
C ARG A 55 -30.81 15.96 -1.20
N ILE A 56 -29.49 16.00 -1.05
CA ILE A 56 -28.85 16.07 0.26
C ILE A 56 -28.42 17.53 0.52
N ASP A 57 -29.38 18.32 0.99
CA ASP A 57 -29.23 19.77 1.18
C ASP A 57 -28.40 20.13 2.42
N ASP A 58 -28.42 19.29 3.46
CA ASP A 58 -27.61 19.48 4.68
C ASP A 58 -26.22 18.82 4.51
N PRO A 59 -25.12 19.59 4.56
CA PRO A 59 -23.76 19.04 4.51
C PRO A 59 -23.49 17.97 5.58
N SER A 60 -24.09 18.09 6.76
CA SER A 60 -23.92 17.12 7.85
C SER A 60 -24.67 15.81 7.58
N GLU A 61 -25.85 15.87 6.95
CA GLU A 61 -26.57 14.68 6.47
C GLU A 61 -25.79 14.01 5.34
N ARG A 62 -25.20 14.80 4.43
CA ARG A 62 -24.37 14.29 3.33
C ARG A 62 -23.18 13.50 3.83
N GLU A 63 -22.45 14.06 4.79
CA GLU A 63 -21.32 13.39 5.42
C GLU A 63 -21.76 12.09 6.11
N LYS A 64 -22.85 12.16 6.89
CA LYS A 64 -23.38 10.98 7.59
C LYS A 64 -23.82 9.87 6.62
N VAL A 65 -24.50 10.19 5.52
CA VAL A 65 -24.92 9.20 4.53
C VAL A 65 -23.72 8.53 3.86
N VAL A 66 -22.70 9.31 3.49
CA VAL A 66 -21.45 8.77 2.91
C VAL A 66 -20.73 7.88 3.91
N GLU A 67 -20.64 8.30 5.18
CA GLU A 67 -19.99 7.55 6.25
C GLU A 67 -20.73 6.25 6.57
N GLU A 68 -22.05 6.28 6.75
CA GLU A 68 -22.85 5.08 7.01
C GLU A 68 -22.70 4.04 5.88
N LEU A 69 -22.64 4.50 4.61
CA LEU A 69 -22.46 3.61 3.46
C LEU A 69 -21.04 3.05 3.39
N ARG A 70 -20.04 3.91 3.54
CA ARG A 70 -18.63 3.49 3.59
C ARG A 70 -18.42 2.51 4.73
N ASP A 71 -18.89 2.81 5.93
CA ASP A 71 -18.71 1.98 7.13
C ASP A 71 -19.50 0.69 7.01
N GLY A 72 -20.73 0.74 6.49
CA GLY A 72 -21.50 -0.45 6.19
C GLY A 72 -20.77 -1.39 5.24
N TYR A 73 -20.15 -0.86 4.17
CA TYR A 73 -19.33 -1.66 3.27
C TYR A 73 -18.03 -2.15 3.93
N ALA A 74 -17.30 -1.25 4.60
CA ALA A 74 -16.01 -1.54 5.23
C ALA A 74 -16.13 -2.52 6.42
N VAL A 75 -17.29 -2.60 7.08
CA VAL A 75 -17.53 -3.51 8.20
C VAL A 75 -18.21 -4.79 7.74
N VAL A 76 -19.33 -4.71 7.01
CA VAL A 76 -20.14 -5.89 6.68
C VAL A 76 -19.60 -6.62 5.46
N ILE A 77 -19.34 -5.90 4.37
CA ILE A 77 -18.88 -6.53 3.12
C ILE A 77 -17.46 -7.03 3.28
N LYS A 78 -16.56 -6.24 3.89
CA LYS A 78 -15.21 -6.69 4.23
C LYS A 78 -15.24 -8.02 4.99
N ARG A 79 -16.05 -8.10 6.07
CA ARG A 79 -16.11 -9.32 6.88
C ARG A 79 -16.67 -10.51 6.12
N VAL A 80 -17.70 -10.32 5.30
CA VAL A 80 -18.23 -11.38 4.43
C VAL A 80 -17.19 -11.85 3.43
N GLU A 81 -16.41 -10.95 2.85
CA GLU A 81 -15.33 -11.31 1.93
C GLU A 81 -14.19 -12.02 2.65
N GLU A 82 -13.78 -11.57 3.85
CA GLU A 82 -12.78 -12.26 4.69
C GLU A 82 -13.20 -13.70 5.01
N ILE A 83 -14.49 -13.94 5.28
CA ILE A 83 -15.01 -15.30 5.49
C ILE A 83 -14.97 -16.10 4.19
N ARG A 84 -15.40 -15.51 3.06
CA ARG A 84 -15.38 -16.18 1.75
C ARG A 84 -13.96 -16.49 1.28
N SER A 85 -13.01 -15.65 1.62
CA SER A 85 -11.60 -15.79 1.23
C SER A 85 -10.80 -16.68 2.18
N GLY A 86 -11.41 -17.20 3.25
CA GLY A 86 -10.77 -18.09 4.22
C GLY A 86 -9.89 -17.39 5.27
N MET A 87 -9.94 -16.06 5.31
CA MET A 87 -9.21 -15.24 6.29
C MET A 87 -9.87 -15.32 7.67
N VAL A 88 -11.19 -15.51 7.72
CA VAL A 88 -11.95 -15.63 8.96
C VAL A 88 -12.76 -16.92 8.92
N VAL A 89 -12.74 -17.67 10.01
CA VAL A 89 -13.60 -18.85 10.18
C VAL A 89 -14.77 -18.55 11.11
N CYS A 90 -15.96 -19.00 10.72
CA CYS A 90 -17.17 -18.90 11.53
C CYS A 90 -17.34 -20.17 12.36
N LEU A 91 -17.14 -20.06 13.67
CA LEU A 91 -17.36 -21.11 14.65
C LEU A 91 -18.77 -20.98 15.22
N LYS A 92 -19.57 -22.03 15.07
CA LYS A 92 -20.95 -22.04 15.57
C LYS A 92 -20.95 -21.97 17.10
N GLU A 93 -21.67 -21.00 17.66
CA GLU A 93 -21.97 -20.95 19.10
C GLU A 93 -23.41 -21.41 19.33
N GLY A 94 -23.58 -22.52 20.06
CA GLY A 94 -24.91 -22.99 20.47
C GLY A 94 -25.87 -23.30 19.30
N ASP A 95 -27.15 -23.00 19.47
CA ASP A 95 -28.18 -23.19 18.46
C ASP A 95 -28.25 -21.96 17.52
N VAL A 96 -28.14 -22.20 16.21
CA VAL A 96 -28.21 -21.14 15.19
C VAL A 96 -29.65 -20.62 15.10
N SER A 97 -29.82 -19.29 15.11
CA SER A 97 -31.12 -18.68 14.87
C SER A 97 -31.70 -19.13 13.53
N PRO A 98 -33.01 -19.44 13.45
CA PRO A 98 -33.67 -19.71 12.18
C PRO A 98 -33.73 -18.48 11.26
N ASN A 99 -33.41 -17.29 11.78
CA ASN A 99 -33.31 -16.07 10.98
C ASN A 99 -31.88 -15.89 10.42
N PRO A 100 -31.65 -16.05 9.11
CA PRO A 100 -30.33 -15.93 8.51
C PRO A 100 -29.72 -14.51 8.64
N ARG A 101 -30.49 -13.50 9.06
CA ARG A 101 -29.94 -12.16 9.35
C ARG A 101 -29.11 -12.12 10.63
N ASN A 102 -29.31 -13.08 11.54
CA ASN A 102 -28.58 -13.14 12.80
C ASN A 102 -27.22 -13.85 12.64
N TRP A 103 -26.80 -14.19 11.42
CA TRP A 103 -25.59 -14.98 11.19
C TRP A 103 -24.32 -14.37 11.81
N ILE A 104 -24.23 -13.04 11.91
CA ILE A 104 -23.08 -12.37 12.56
C ILE A 104 -23.04 -12.70 14.06
N GLU A 105 -24.21 -12.81 14.69
CA GLU A 105 -24.39 -13.07 16.12
C GLU A 105 -24.38 -14.58 16.43
N ASP A 106 -24.83 -15.42 15.50
CA ASP A 106 -24.92 -16.88 15.67
C ASP A 106 -23.56 -17.60 15.58
N TYR A 107 -22.52 -16.92 15.09
CA TYR A 107 -21.19 -17.49 14.88
C TYR A 107 -20.11 -16.61 15.50
N LYS A 108 -19.29 -17.22 16.36
CA LYS A 108 -18.02 -16.64 16.77
C LYS A 108 -17.08 -16.62 15.58
N GLN A 109 -16.55 -15.45 15.28
CA GLN A 109 -15.59 -15.28 14.19
C GLN A 109 -14.18 -15.33 14.77
N ALA A 110 -13.33 -16.18 14.21
CA ALA A 110 -11.93 -16.28 14.59
C ALA A 110 -11.04 -16.03 13.37
N ASP A 111 -10.01 -15.21 13.57
CA ASP A 111 -9.01 -14.90 12.55
C ASP A 111 -8.13 -16.14 12.30
N THR A 112 -7.83 -16.42 11.03
CA THR A 112 -6.85 -17.44 10.65
C THR A 112 -5.43 -16.87 10.62
N GLU A 113 -4.43 -17.73 10.51
CA GLU A 113 -3.03 -17.31 10.31
C GLU A 113 -2.86 -16.37 9.11
N TYR A 114 -3.65 -16.55 8.05
CA TYR A 114 -3.67 -15.67 6.89
C TYR A 114 -4.14 -14.25 7.25
N ARG A 115 -5.19 -14.13 8.09
CA ARG A 115 -5.68 -12.82 8.56
C ARG A 115 -4.68 -12.13 9.47
N LEU A 116 -4.03 -12.88 10.35
CA LEU A 116 -2.94 -12.37 11.19
C LEU A 116 -1.79 -11.86 10.32
N CYS A 117 -1.35 -12.63 9.32
CA CYS A 117 -0.32 -12.21 8.38
C CYS A 117 -0.69 -10.94 7.60
N PHE A 118 -1.94 -10.84 7.12
CA PHE A 118 -2.41 -9.60 6.51
C PHE A 118 -2.30 -8.41 7.46
N ASP A 119 -2.73 -8.55 8.73
CA ASP A 119 -2.67 -7.44 9.69
C ASP A 119 -1.23 -7.02 9.98
N ARG A 120 -0.32 -7.98 10.15
CA ARG A 120 1.12 -7.72 10.35
C ARG A 120 1.71 -6.95 9.17
N CYS A 121 1.47 -7.45 7.95
CA CYS A 121 1.91 -6.78 6.72
C CYS A 121 1.28 -5.40 6.56
N ALA A 122 -0.02 -5.26 6.86
CA ALA A 122 -0.72 -3.98 6.77
C ALA A 122 -0.10 -2.96 7.73
N LYS A 123 0.09 -3.29 9.01
CA LYS A 123 0.72 -2.41 10.01
C LYS A 123 2.11 -1.96 9.60
N SER A 124 2.91 -2.86 9.04
CA SER A 124 4.25 -2.57 8.54
C SER A 124 4.25 -1.69 7.29
N MET A 125 3.34 -1.92 6.33
CA MET A 125 3.35 -1.23 5.03
C MET A 125 2.57 0.07 5.03
N ILE A 126 1.53 0.16 5.86
CA ILE A 126 0.57 1.26 5.90
C ILE A 126 0.23 1.52 7.35
N ILE A 127 0.27 2.76 7.81
CA ILE A 127 -0.16 3.12 9.17
C ILE A 127 -1.62 2.70 9.36
N ALA A 128 -1.83 1.55 10.02
CA ALA A 128 -3.15 1.00 10.29
C ALA A 128 -3.73 1.53 11.62
N GLU A 129 -2.86 1.87 12.57
CA GLU A 129 -3.23 2.25 13.93
C GLU A 129 -2.42 3.47 14.39
N LYS A 130 -3.10 4.46 14.98
CA LYS A 130 -2.49 5.71 15.47
C LYS A 130 -1.42 5.47 16.54
N GLU A 131 -1.56 4.40 17.31
CA GLU A 131 -0.65 4.03 18.40
C GLU A 131 0.74 3.64 17.87
N ASN A 132 0.84 3.09 16.67
CA ASN A 132 2.10 2.68 16.05
C ASN A 132 2.74 3.79 15.18
N LEU A 133 2.17 5.01 15.17
CA LEU A 133 2.62 6.09 14.28
C LEU A 133 4.09 6.47 14.53
N GLY A 134 4.51 6.54 15.80
CA GLY A 134 5.88 6.91 16.16
C GLY A 134 6.90 5.89 15.67
N ASP A 135 6.62 4.60 15.91
CA ASP A 135 7.46 3.48 15.47
C ASP A 135 7.51 3.41 13.93
N PHE A 136 6.36 3.57 13.26
CA PHE A 136 6.28 3.60 11.80
C PHE A 136 7.11 4.75 11.19
N ASP A 137 6.96 5.96 11.73
CA ASP A 137 7.72 7.13 11.30
C ASP A 137 9.23 6.92 11.50
N TYR A 138 9.61 6.21 12.55
CA TYR A 138 11.00 5.89 12.81
C TYR A 138 11.54 4.88 11.78
N ILE A 139 10.87 3.75 11.56
CA ILE A 139 11.35 2.76 10.57
C ILE A 139 11.36 3.34 9.15
N ASP A 140 10.40 4.21 8.79
CA ASP A 140 10.38 4.84 7.47
C ASP A 140 11.59 5.76 7.23
N ARG A 141 12.04 6.44 8.29
CA ARG A 141 13.19 7.36 8.24
C ARG A 141 14.54 6.68 8.39
N ASN A 142 14.61 5.57 9.13
CA ASN A 142 15.92 4.97 9.48
C ASN A 142 16.16 3.65 8.76
N PHE A 143 15.14 2.79 8.62
CA PHE A 143 15.34 1.50 7.95
C PHE A 143 15.07 1.63 6.45
N ARG A 144 14.08 2.45 6.09
CA ARG A 144 13.60 2.62 4.70
C ARG A 144 14.21 3.85 4.03
N ASP A 145 15.30 4.41 4.54
CA ASP A 145 16.01 5.49 3.84
C ASP A 145 16.88 4.92 2.72
N PHE A 146 16.29 4.82 1.54
CA PHE A 146 16.97 4.31 0.35
C PHE A 146 17.85 5.37 -0.33
N GLY A 147 18.22 6.46 0.35
CA GLY A 147 19.11 7.49 -0.19
C GLY A 147 18.60 8.10 -1.50
N PHE A 148 17.29 7.97 -1.77
CA PHE A 148 16.63 8.60 -2.90
C PHE A 148 16.52 10.09 -2.59
N ILE A 149 17.50 10.86 -3.04
CA ILE A 149 17.59 12.31 -2.82
C ILE A 149 16.34 12.99 -3.39
N ASP A 150 15.80 13.98 -2.65
CA ASP A 150 14.97 15.06 -3.19
C ASP A 150 15.82 15.88 -4.18
N GLY A 151 15.74 15.55 -5.46
CA GLY A 151 16.44 16.24 -6.55
C GLY A 151 15.47 16.74 -7.63
N ASP A 152 15.80 17.89 -8.23
CA ASP A 152 14.90 18.67 -9.10
C ASP A 152 14.49 18.00 -10.43
N ASN A 153 15.08 16.87 -10.84
CA ASN A 153 14.78 16.25 -12.13
C ASN A 153 14.15 14.87 -11.97
N ALA A 154 12.85 14.85 -11.71
CA ALA A 154 12.00 13.70 -12.01
C ALA A 154 11.74 13.59 -13.53
N ASP A 155 12.65 14.07 -14.39
CA ASP A 155 12.48 14.18 -15.85
C ASP A 155 12.59 12.84 -16.59
N THR A 156 12.96 11.78 -15.87
CA THR A 156 13.00 10.41 -16.38
C THR A 156 12.02 9.54 -15.61
N LEU A 157 11.47 8.50 -16.24
CA LEU A 157 10.54 7.58 -15.58
C LEU A 157 11.16 6.89 -14.36
N THR A 158 12.45 6.55 -14.43
CA THR A 158 13.21 6.00 -13.30
C THR A 158 13.38 7.04 -12.18
N GLY A 159 13.67 8.30 -12.52
CA GLY A 159 13.76 9.40 -11.55
C GLY A 159 12.42 9.64 -10.83
N TYR A 160 11.32 9.65 -11.58
CA TYR A 160 9.96 9.73 -11.04
C TYR A 160 9.65 8.56 -10.09
N ALA A 161 9.95 7.32 -10.52
CA ALA A 161 9.71 6.14 -9.71
C ALA A 161 10.54 6.11 -8.42
N LYS A 162 11.83 6.49 -8.46
CA LYS A 162 12.67 6.58 -7.25
C LYS A 162 12.15 7.65 -6.29
N LYS A 163 11.80 8.83 -6.79
CA LYS A 163 11.27 9.94 -5.98
C LYS A 163 10.00 9.55 -5.22
N TYR A 164 9.08 8.85 -5.87
CA TYR A 164 7.78 8.52 -5.30
C TYR A 164 7.66 7.06 -4.86
N TYR A 165 8.77 6.32 -4.80
CA TYR A 165 8.79 4.88 -4.47
C TYR A 165 8.07 4.60 -3.13
N LYS A 166 8.39 5.38 -2.09
CA LYS A 166 7.80 5.26 -0.75
C LYS A 166 6.29 5.49 -0.70
N ILE A 167 5.70 6.12 -1.73
CA ILE A 167 4.25 6.31 -1.85
C ILE A 167 3.64 5.22 -2.74
N MET A 168 4.31 4.88 -3.86
CA MET A 168 3.82 3.89 -4.82
C MET A 168 3.68 2.50 -4.22
N ILE A 169 4.62 2.06 -3.39
CA ILE A 169 4.58 0.70 -2.82
C ILE A 169 3.42 0.54 -1.82
N PRO A 170 3.22 1.43 -0.83
CA PRO A 170 2.03 1.38 0.04
C PRO A 170 0.71 1.48 -0.74
N LEU A 171 0.61 2.35 -1.75
CA LEU A 171 -0.61 2.42 -2.58
C LEU A 171 -0.86 1.12 -3.37
N SER A 172 0.20 0.48 -3.85
CA SER A 172 0.12 -0.84 -4.48
C SER A 172 -0.32 -1.92 -3.49
N PHE A 173 0.12 -1.83 -2.23
CA PHE A 173 -0.39 -2.66 -1.14
C PHE A 173 -1.87 -2.41 -0.90
N VAL A 174 -2.34 -1.14 -0.84
CA VAL A 174 -3.78 -0.82 -0.71
C VAL A 174 -4.60 -1.43 -1.83
N ALA A 175 -4.15 -1.25 -3.07
CA ALA A 175 -4.82 -1.79 -4.25
C ALA A 175 -4.86 -3.33 -4.24
N SER A 176 -3.95 -3.99 -3.50
CA SER A 176 -3.94 -5.44 -3.34
C SER A 176 -4.83 -5.95 -2.18
N LEU A 177 -5.48 -5.08 -1.40
CA LEU A 177 -6.24 -5.45 -0.20
C LEU A 177 -7.66 -5.96 -0.45
N ASP A 178 -8.21 -5.89 -1.66
CA ASP A 178 -9.51 -6.47 -2.02
C ASP A 178 -9.65 -6.33 -3.53
N ARG A 179 -10.32 -7.26 -4.22
CA ARG A 179 -10.71 -7.04 -5.63
C ARG A 179 -11.58 -5.78 -5.77
N LYS A 180 -12.51 -5.53 -4.85
CA LYS A 180 -13.35 -4.32 -4.87
C LYS A 180 -12.55 -3.03 -4.68
N ILE A 181 -11.40 -3.11 -4.00
CA ILE A 181 -10.48 -1.98 -3.82
C ILE A 181 -9.55 -1.86 -5.02
N GLY A 182 -8.99 -2.97 -5.51
CA GLY A 182 -8.02 -3.02 -6.59
C GLY A 182 -8.61 -2.86 -7.99
N ASP A 183 -9.69 -3.58 -8.30
CA ASP A 183 -10.35 -3.60 -9.61
C ASP A 183 -10.64 -2.19 -10.13
N PRO A 184 -11.16 -1.24 -9.32
CA PRO A 184 -11.31 0.15 -9.72
C PRO A 184 -10.08 0.78 -10.38
N TYR A 185 -8.89 0.31 -10.04
CA TYR A 185 -7.61 0.89 -10.44
C TYR A 185 -6.79 0.04 -11.41
N THR A 186 -7.33 -1.06 -11.92
CA THR A 186 -6.58 -1.99 -12.81
C THR A 186 -6.67 -1.64 -14.29
N THR A 187 -7.35 -0.55 -14.63
CA THR A 187 -7.60 -0.12 -16.01
C THR A 187 -6.29 0.31 -16.67
N HIS A 188 -5.90 -0.40 -17.73
CA HIS A 188 -4.72 -0.05 -18.52
C HIS A 188 -5.01 1.09 -19.50
N LEU A 189 -4.06 2.03 -19.59
CA LEU A 189 -4.08 3.08 -20.59
C LEU A 189 -3.45 2.63 -21.92
N PRO A 190 -3.68 3.37 -23.02
CA PRO A 190 -3.00 3.11 -24.28
C PRO A 190 -1.48 3.07 -24.11
N LYS A 191 -0.81 2.19 -24.86
CA LYS A 191 0.59 1.83 -24.59
C LYS A 191 1.56 3.00 -24.55
N ASN A 192 1.31 4.04 -25.34
CA ASN A 192 2.22 5.17 -25.51
C ASN A 192 2.01 6.29 -24.48
N ILE A 193 1.10 6.09 -23.52
CA ILE A 193 0.84 7.08 -22.47
C ILE A 193 1.82 6.89 -21.32
N SER A 194 2.50 7.98 -20.99
CA SER A 194 3.41 8.08 -19.85
C SER A 194 2.79 8.84 -18.69
N VAL A 195 3.38 8.69 -17.50
CA VAL A 195 2.95 9.42 -16.30
C VAL A 195 3.12 10.94 -16.47
N PHE A 196 4.10 11.39 -17.27
CA PHE A 196 4.33 12.81 -17.52
C PHE A 196 3.21 13.46 -18.32
N GLN A 197 2.63 12.75 -19.29
CA GLN A 197 1.47 13.26 -20.04
C GLN A 197 0.22 13.32 -19.15
N LEU A 198 0.03 12.35 -18.26
CA LEU A 198 -1.05 12.39 -17.27
C LEU A 198 -0.87 13.55 -16.28
N GLN A 199 0.38 13.76 -15.81
CA GLN A 199 0.74 14.88 -14.96
C GLN A 199 0.49 16.22 -15.66
N GLU A 200 0.93 16.37 -16.92
CA GLU A 200 0.67 17.55 -17.75
C GLU A 200 -0.83 17.84 -17.89
N PHE A 201 -1.64 16.80 -18.08
CA PHE A 201 -3.09 16.93 -18.18
C PHE A 201 -3.72 17.41 -16.87
N ILE A 202 -3.32 16.81 -15.75
CA ILE A 202 -3.78 17.23 -14.42
C ILE A 202 -3.32 18.65 -14.08
N ASP A 203 -2.08 19.00 -14.41
CA ASP A 203 -1.55 20.34 -14.18
C ASP A 203 -2.25 21.40 -15.04
N THR A 204 -2.63 21.06 -16.26
CA THR A 204 -3.44 21.94 -17.13
C THR A 204 -4.82 22.18 -16.53
N LEU A 205 -5.50 21.14 -16.04
CA LEU A 205 -6.77 21.28 -15.32
C LEU A 205 -6.61 22.11 -14.04
N HIS A 206 -5.51 21.92 -13.30
CA HIS A 206 -5.20 22.73 -12.12
C HIS A 206 -5.03 24.21 -12.41
N LEU A 207 -4.36 24.56 -13.52
CA LEU A 207 -4.17 25.95 -13.91
C LEU A 207 -5.50 26.60 -14.27
N LEU A 208 -6.32 25.91 -15.07
CA LEU A 208 -7.64 26.40 -15.46
C LEU A 208 -8.55 26.63 -14.25
N VAL A 209 -8.54 25.69 -13.30
CA VAL A 209 -9.25 25.83 -12.02
C VAL A 209 -8.81 27.07 -11.23
N LYS A 210 -7.49 27.33 -11.17
CA LYS A 210 -6.97 28.53 -10.48
C LYS A 210 -7.41 29.82 -11.18
N GLU A 211 -7.45 29.83 -12.50
CA GLU A 211 -7.93 30.98 -13.28
C GLU A 211 -9.40 31.28 -12.99
N ILE A 212 -10.27 30.27 -13.01
CA ILE A 212 -11.70 30.41 -12.68
C ILE A 212 -11.88 30.92 -11.23
N ALA A 213 -11.07 30.43 -10.28
CA ALA A 213 -11.12 30.89 -8.89
C ALA A 213 -10.72 32.37 -8.75
N ASN A 214 -9.69 32.80 -9.48
CA ASN A 214 -9.22 34.19 -9.46
C ASN A 214 -10.22 35.17 -10.07
N ASP A 215 -11.10 34.70 -10.97
CA ASP A 215 -12.18 35.49 -11.58
C ASP A 215 -13.40 35.71 -10.65
N GLY A 216 -13.31 35.29 -9.39
CA GLY A 216 -14.30 35.59 -8.34
C GLY A 216 -15.49 34.64 -8.29
N ALA A 217 -15.38 33.46 -8.92
CA ALA A 217 -16.33 32.39 -8.72
C ALA A 217 -16.24 31.86 -7.28
N GLU A 218 -17.39 31.61 -6.64
CA GLU A 218 -17.45 30.90 -5.37
C GLU A 218 -17.25 29.41 -5.69
N ILE A 219 -16.05 28.88 -5.41
CA ILE A 219 -15.70 27.51 -5.75
C ILE A 219 -15.44 26.71 -4.48
N ASP A 220 -15.91 25.47 -4.45
CA ASP A 220 -15.50 24.50 -3.45
C ASP A 220 -13.97 24.33 -3.55
N PRO A 221 -13.20 24.67 -2.51
CA PRO A 221 -11.74 24.64 -2.57
C PRO A 221 -11.17 23.22 -2.73
N TYR A 222 -12.01 22.19 -2.60
CA TYR A 222 -11.61 20.78 -2.62
C TYR A 222 -12.15 20.00 -3.82
N LEU A 223 -13.30 20.36 -4.41
CA LEU A 223 -13.85 19.62 -5.56
C LEU A 223 -14.38 20.56 -6.66
N PHE A 224 -13.81 20.46 -7.85
CA PHE A 224 -14.17 21.33 -8.98
C PHE A 224 -15.11 20.61 -9.94
N ALA A 225 -16.22 21.24 -10.30
CA ALA A 225 -17.10 20.81 -11.37
C ALA A 225 -16.75 21.59 -12.65
N ILE A 226 -16.20 20.88 -13.65
CA ILE A 226 -15.72 21.46 -14.91
C ILE A 226 -16.67 21.02 -16.03
N GLU A 227 -16.96 21.91 -16.97
CA GLU A 227 -17.73 21.55 -18.17
C GLU A 227 -16.95 20.53 -19.00
N GLU A 228 -17.65 19.52 -19.54
CA GLU A 228 -17.04 18.40 -20.24
C GLU A 228 -16.25 18.85 -21.47
N GLU A 229 -16.72 19.90 -22.16
CA GLU A 229 -16.06 20.51 -23.30
C GLU A 229 -14.67 21.05 -22.95
N ILE A 230 -14.50 21.64 -21.77
CA ILE A 230 -13.21 22.18 -21.32
C ILE A 230 -12.23 21.03 -21.07
N VAL A 231 -12.69 19.97 -20.40
CA VAL A 231 -11.87 18.77 -20.17
C VAL A 231 -11.47 18.14 -21.51
N ASP A 232 -12.38 18.13 -22.48
CA ASP A 232 -12.10 17.65 -23.83
C ASP A 232 -11.07 18.50 -24.59
N GLU A 233 -11.07 19.81 -24.41
CA GLU A 233 -10.07 20.72 -24.99
C GLU A 233 -8.68 20.44 -24.41
N CYS A 234 -8.55 20.40 -23.07
CA CYS A 234 -7.29 20.08 -22.39
C CYS A 234 -6.76 18.69 -22.80
N GLY A 235 -7.65 17.70 -22.84
CA GLY A 235 -7.28 16.34 -23.21
C GLY A 235 -6.81 16.21 -24.66
N LYS A 236 -7.47 16.90 -25.60
CA LYS A 236 -7.05 16.91 -27.02
C LYS A 236 -5.74 17.65 -27.24
N GLU A 237 -5.44 18.68 -26.47
CA GLU A 237 -4.16 19.40 -26.56
C GLU A 237 -2.97 18.48 -26.28
N ILE A 238 -3.07 17.66 -25.23
CA ILE A 238 -1.98 16.82 -24.74
C ILE A 238 -1.94 15.46 -25.45
N PHE A 239 -3.09 14.81 -25.55
CA PHE A 239 -3.19 13.43 -26.05
C PHE A 239 -3.61 13.33 -27.52
N LYS A 240 -4.02 14.45 -28.15
CA LYS A 240 -4.41 14.52 -29.56
C LYS A 240 -5.51 13.50 -29.87
N GLU A 241 -5.36 12.74 -30.94
CA GLU A 241 -6.33 11.74 -31.40
C GLU A 241 -6.56 10.60 -30.38
N GLN A 242 -5.66 10.40 -29.43
CA GLN A 242 -5.80 9.35 -28.39
C GLN A 242 -6.75 9.77 -27.26
N TRP A 243 -7.13 11.06 -27.18
CA TRP A 243 -7.96 11.57 -26.09
C TRP A 243 -9.27 10.79 -25.90
N GLY A 244 -9.97 10.45 -26.99
CA GLY A 244 -11.25 9.75 -26.88
C GLY A 244 -11.15 8.37 -26.22
N GLU A 245 -10.02 7.68 -26.39
CA GLU A 245 -9.75 6.41 -25.70
C GLU A 245 -9.31 6.64 -24.25
N ILE A 246 -8.44 7.61 -24.02
CA ILE A 246 -7.93 7.94 -22.68
C ILE A 246 -9.05 8.42 -21.78
N LYS A 247 -9.93 9.32 -22.26
CA LYS A 247 -11.11 9.81 -21.53
C LYS A 247 -11.96 8.65 -21.03
N ARG A 248 -12.24 7.66 -21.88
CA ARG A 248 -12.98 6.46 -21.46
C ARG A 248 -12.24 5.67 -20.38
N ASN A 249 -10.91 5.68 -20.38
CA ASN A 249 -10.13 4.93 -19.40
C ASN A 249 -9.82 5.69 -18.11
N ILE A 250 -10.10 7.00 -18.01
CA ILE A 250 -9.80 7.83 -16.82
C ILE A 250 -11.00 8.61 -16.25
N VAL A 251 -12.13 8.64 -16.96
CA VAL A 251 -13.38 9.27 -16.51
C VAL A 251 -14.39 8.20 -16.18
N VAL A 252 -14.72 8.06 -14.91
CA VAL A 252 -15.79 7.15 -14.45
C VAL A 252 -17.14 7.79 -14.74
N SER A 253 -17.93 7.14 -15.58
CA SER A 253 -19.28 7.55 -15.99
C SER A 253 -20.19 6.35 -16.14
N GLU A 254 -21.48 6.56 -16.45
CA GLU A 254 -22.41 5.46 -16.76
C GLU A 254 -21.93 4.62 -17.97
N ASP A 255 -21.28 5.25 -18.95
CA ASP A 255 -20.75 4.60 -20.14
C ASP A 255 -19.34 4.00 -19.94
N SER A 256 -18.67 4.34 -18.84
CA SER A 256 -17.33 3.86 -18.52
C SER A 256 -17.12 3.64 -17.02
N VAL A 257 -17.90 2.72 -16.45
CA VAL A 257 -17.80 2.36 -15.02
C VAL A 257 -16.43 1.74 -14.69
N ASP A 258 -15.82 1.06 -15.65
CA ASP A 258 -14.51 0.41 -15.50
C ASP A 258 -13.33 1.36 -15.69
N ALA A 259 -13.54 2.66 -15.90
CA ALA A 259 -12.45 3.64 -15.98
C ALA A 259 -11.62 3.70 -14.68
N HIS A 260 -10.35 4.04 -14.80
CA HIS A 260 -9.52 4.44 -13.67
C HIS A 260 -10.11 5.73 -13.07
N PRO A 261 -10.29 5.86 -11.74
CA PRO A 261 -11.10 6.91 -11.12
C PRO A 261 -10.41 8.27 -11.00
N PHE A 262 -9.69 8.74 -12.03
CA PHE A 262 -9.08 10.09 -12.05
C PHE A 262 -10.14 11.18 -11.98
N LEU A 263 -11.20 11.02 -12.76
CA LEU A 263 -12.28 11.99 -12.92
C LEU A 263 -13.63 11.27 -12.82
N PHE A 264 -14.67 11.99 -12.40
CA PHE A 264 -16.02 11.45 -12.30
C PHE A 264 -17.00 12.31 -13.08
N GLN A 265 -17.75 11.71 -14.00
CA GLN A 265 -18.80 12.42 -14.72
C GLN A 265 -20.11 12.37 -13.92
N THR A 266 -20.81 13.50 -13.83
CA THR A 266 -22.11 13.54 -13.17
C THR A 266 -23.01 14.60 -13.79
N GLU A 267 -24.32 14.50 -13.57
CA GLU A 267 -25.24 15.60 -13.83
C GLU A 267 -25.40 16.47 -12.58
N VAL A 268 -25.30 17.78 -12.75
CA VAL A 268 -25.61 18.78 -11.72
C VAL A 268 -26.80 19.60 -12.17
N THR A 269 -27.77 19.78 -11.29
CA THR A 269 -28.98 20.55 -11.58
C THR A 269 -28.91 21.95 -10.98
N GLU A 270 -28.79 22.97 -11.83
CA GLU A 270 -28.74 24.37 -11.42
C GLU A 270 -30.09 25.08 -11.61
N GLU A 271 -30.45 25.93 -10.65
CA GLU A 271 -31.62 26.81 -10.77
C GLU A 271 -31.23 28.11 -11.46
N ARG A 272 -31.64 28.27 -12.73
CA ARG A 272 -31.40 29.50 -13.48
C ARG A 272 -32.53 30.50 -13.27
N MET A 273 -32.23 31.62 -12.63
CA MET A 273 -33.11 32.78 -12.53
C MET A 273 -33.36 33.35 -13.94
N MET A 274 -34.61 33.25 -14.40
CA MET A 274 -35.01 33.80 -15.70
C MET A 274 -35.27 35.30 -15.59
N ARG A 275 -34.80 36.10 -16.55
CA ARG A 275 -35.13 37.53 -16.61
C ARG A 275 -36.65 37.73 -16.64
N GLY A 276 -37.16 38.65 -15.82
CA GLY A 276 -38.56 39.07 -15.80
C GLY A 276 -39.48 38.33 -14.82
N GLY A 277 -38.97 37.80 -13.70
CA GLY A 277 -39.80 37.25 -12.61
C GLY A 277 -40.50 35.93 -12.94
N ARG A 278 -40.01 35.21 -13.96
CA ARG A 278 -40.47 33.84 -14.27
C ARG A 278 -39.87 32.86 -13.27
N THR A 279 -40.61 31.80 -12.96
CA THR A 279 -40.15 30.70 -12.09
C THR A 279 -38.78 30.21 -12.56
N PRO A 280 -37.80 30.07 -11.64
CA PRO A 280 -36.50 29.51 -11.96
C PRO A 280 -36.65 28.19 -12.70
N ARG A 281 -35.88 27.99 -13.77
CA ARG A 281 -35.82 26.70 -14.46
C ARG A 281 -34.63 25.91 -13.93
N LYS A 282 -34.89 24.68 -13.51
CA LYS A 282 -33.86 23.68 -13.25
C LYS A 282 -33.29 23.22 -14.60
N LEU A 283 -31.98 23.41 -14.80
CA LEU A 283 -31.23 22.91 -15.94
C LEU A 283 -30.24 21.89 -15.41
N SER A 284 -30.36 20.64 -15.87
CA SER A 284 -29.34 19.62 -15.67
C SER A 284 -28.22 19.84 -16.67
N ARG A 285 -26.97 19.84 -16.19
CA ARG A 285 -25.77 19.89 -17.02
C ARG A 285 -24.83 18.74 -16.65
N SER A 286 -24.25 18.10 -17.66
CA SER A 286 -23.13 17.16 -17.48
C SER A 286 -21.90 17.95 -17.05
N VAL A 287 -21.24 17.51 -15.99
CA VAL A 287 -19.98 18.08 -15.51
C VAL A 287 -19.01 16.95 -15.17
N ILE A 288 -17.73 17.27 -15.23
CA ILE A 288 -16.64 16.42 -14.77
C ILE A 288 -16.17 16.94 -13.42
N LEU A 289 -16.25 16.08 -12.41
CA LEU A 289 -15.71 16.34 -11.09
C LEU A 289 -14.21 16.06 -11.07
N PHE A 290 -13.45 17.07 -10.66
CA PHE A 290 -11.99 17.04 -10.59
C PHE A 290 -11.52 17.12 -9.13
N PRO A 291 -11.14 15.97 -8.53
CA PRO A 291 -10.67 15.90 -7.15
C PRO A 291 -9.16 16.14 -7.07
N LYS A 292 -8.80 17.43 -6.99
CA LYS A 292 -7.45 18.04 -7.02
C LYS A 292 -6.31 17.37 -6.23
N GLN A 293 -6.63 16.73 -5.11
CA GLN A 293 -5.66 16.07 -4.24
C GLN A 293 -5.65 14.56 -4.48
N TYR A 294 -6.80 14.00 -4.85
CA TYR A 294 -6.94 12.58 -5.08
C TYR A 294 -6.26 12.13 -6.38
N ASP A 295 -6.41 12.90 -7.46
CA ASP A 295 -5.76 12.68 -8.75
C ASP A 295 -4.21 12.52 -8.66
N ARG A 296 -3.56 13.25 -7.76
CA ARG A 296 -2.12 13.14 -7.48
C ARG A 296 -1.77 11.76 -6.94
N LEU A 297 -2.59 11.21 -6.04
CA LEU A 297 -2.40 9.85 -5.54
C LEU A 297 -2.61 8.82 -6.65
N LEU A 298 -3.55 9.10 -7.56
CA LEU A 298 -3.84 8.22 -8.69
C LEU A 298 -2.70 8.17 -9.72
N LEU A 299 -1.92 9.24 -9.88
CA LEU A 299 -0.70 9.19 -10.68
C LEU A 299 0.30 8.17 -10.15
N PHE A 300 0.51 8.14 -8.83
CA PHE A 300 1.38 7.14 -8.20
C PHE A 300 0.81 5.73 -8.33
N GLN A 301 -0.51 5.61 -8.14
CA GLN A 301 -1.19 4.32 -8.18
C GLN A 301 -1.22 3.72 -9.60
N ILE A 302 -1.40 4.53 -10.66
CA ILE A 302 -1.45 4.03 -12.04
C ILE A 302 -0.07 3.74 -12.63
N PHE A 303 0.99 4.37 -12.11
CA PHE A 303 2.35 4.24 -12.64
C PHE A 303 2.79 2.79 -12.93
N PRO A 304 2.60 1.79 -12.03
CA PRO A 304 2.99 0.41 -12.28
C PRO A 304 2.32 -0.22 -13.52
N LEU A 305 1.15 0.29 -13.92
CA LEU A 305 0.33 -0.24 -15.02
C LEU A 305 0.67 0.37 -16.38
N LEU A 306 1.42 1.48 -16.41
CA LEU A 306 1.78 2.19 -17.63
C LEU A 306 2.83 1.43 -18.43
N GLN A 307 2.60 1.33 -19.74
CA GLN A 307 3.50 0.66 -20.67
C GLN A 307 4.60 1.58 -21.21
N ASN A 308 4.41 2.91 -21.14
CA ASN A 308 5.39 3.94 -21.48
C ASN A 308 5.97 3.89 -22.91
N GLY A 309 5.27 3.27 -23.85
CA GLY A 309 5.67 3.18 -25.26
C GLY A 309 6.94 2.38 -25.46
N ASP A 310 8.01 3.07 -25.87
CA ASP A 310 9.34 2.49 -26.13
C ASP A 310 10.21 2.41 -24.86
N GLU A 311 9.81 3.10 -23.80
CA GLU A 311 10.49 3.06 -22.50
C GLU A 311 10.04 1.84 -21.66
N PRO A 312 10.78 1.43 -20.63
CA PRO A 312 10.36 0.36 -19.75
C PRO A 312 8.99 0.63 -19.09
N ALA A 313 8.14 -0.40 -19.04
CA ALA A 313 6.87 -0.34 -18.32
C ALA A 313 7.11 -0.01 -16.84
N GLY A 314 6.19 0.75 -16.22
CA GLY A 314 6.35 1.24 -14.85
C GLY A 314 6.59 0.12 -13.83
N GLY A 315 5.89 -1.01 -13.96
CA GLY A 315 6.14 -2.20 -13.14
C GLY A 315 7.57 -2.73 -13.22
N ARG A 316 8.18 -2.76 -14.42
CA ARG A 316 9.58 -3.17 -14.60
C ARG A 316 10.58 -2.18 -14.01
N ILE A 317 10.26 -0.89 -14.06
CA ILE A 317 11.06 0.16 -13.41
C ILE A 317 11.05 -0.06 -11.89
N LEU A 318 9.88 -0.34 -11.30
CA LEU A 318 9.77 -0.61 -9.87
C LEU A 318 10.48 -1.91 -9.46
N GLU A 319 10.41 -2.96 -10.28
CA GLU A 319 11.17 -4.20 -10.05
C GLU A 319 12.69 -3.94 -10.06
N SER A 320 13.19 -3.16 -11.04
CA SER A 320 14.60 -2.78 -11.10
C SER A 320 15.03 -1.92 -9.92
N ILE A 321 14.17 -1.01 -9.45
CA ILE A 321 14.49 -0.22 -8.25
C ILE A 321 14.49 -1.12 -7.01
N ASN A 322 13.55 -2.05 -6.92
CA ASN A 322 13.45 -2.99 -5.81
C ASN A 322 14.70 -3.88 -5.67
N SER A 323 15.33 -4.29 -6.78
CA SER A 323 16.57 -5.06 -6.72
C SER A 323 17.74 -4.25 -6.14
N ASP A 324 17.72 -2.93 -6.30
CA ASP A 324 18.79 -2.05 -5.81
C ASP A 324 18.62 -1.68 -4.33
N ILE A 325 17.40 -1.83 -3.78
CA ILE A 325 17.04 -1.41 -2.42
C ILE A 325 17.53 -2.37 -1.34
N GLY A 326 17.64 -3.68 -1.65
CA GLY A 326 17.98 -4.72 -0.67
C GLY A 326 19.18 -4.36 0.23
N PRO A 327 20.35 -4.04 -0.36
CA PRO A 327 21.54 -3.66 0.41
C PRO A 327 21.36 -2.40 1.28
N MET A 328 20.55 -1.44 0.83
CA MET A 328 20.28 -0.21 1.59
C MET A 328 19.39 -0.49 2.80
N PHE A 329 18.41 -1.36 2.63
CA PHE A 329 17.50 -1.80 3.70
C PHE A 329 18.24 -2.65 4.75
N GLU A 330 19.10 -3.55 4.30
CA GLU A 330 20.04 -4.32 5.13
C GLU A 330 20.91 -3.39 6.00
N ARG A 331 21.50 -2.38 5.35
CA ARG A 331 22.34 -1.39 5.99
C ARG A 331 21.60 -0.58 7.05
N GLY A 332 20.40 -0.09 6.77
CA GLY A 332 19.62 0.72 7.71
C GLY A 332 19.28 -0.04 9.01
N ILE A 333 19.01 -1.34 8.92
CA ILE A 333 18.80 -2.19 10.10
C ILE A 333 20.10 -2.37 10.90
N TYR A 334 21.23 -2.58 10.23
CA TYR A 334 22.53 -2.65 10.90
C TYR A 334 22.90 -1.34 11.61
N GLU A 335 22.78 -0.21 10.92
CA GLU A 335 23.14 1.11 11.47
C GLU A 335 22.30 1.42 12.72
N TYR A 336 21.02 1.05 12.71
CA TYR A 336 20.18 1.14 13.90
C TYR A 336 20.72 0.32 15.09
N LEU A 337 21.18 -0.92 14.86
CA LEU A 337 21.75 -1.75 15.93
C LEU A 337 23.06 -1.16 16.46
N ASP A 338 23.93 -0.69 15.56
CA ASP A 338 25.20 -0.04 15.92
C ASP A 338 24.98 1.25 16.73
N GLU A 339 24.03 2.08 16.32
CA GLU A 339 23.63 3.30 17.05
C GLU A 339 23.12 3.00 18.47
N LYS A 340 22.51 1.83 18.68
CA LYS A 340 22.07 1.35 20.00
C LYS A 340 23.20 0.78 20.84
N GLY A 341 24.42 0.69 20.29
CA GLY A 341 25.57 0.06 20.92
C GLY A 341 25.40 -1.46 21.04
N ILE A 342 24.56 -2.06 20.18
CA ILE A 342 24.41 -3.51 20.07
C ILE A 342 25.56 -4.01 19.20
N GLU A 343 26.28 -5.02 19.67
CA GLU A 343 27.29 -5.70 18.86
C GLU A 343 26.63 -6.29 17.61
N ALA A 344 26.98 -5.77 16.44
CA ALA A 344 26.43 -6.20 15.16
C ALA A 344 27.50 -6.23 14.06
N TYR A 345 27.29 -7.07 13.05
CA TYR A 345 28.16 -7.26 11.90
C TYR A 345 27.30 -7.32 10.63
N HIS A 346 27.51 -6.36 9.73
CA HIS A 346 26.79 -6.25 8.46
C HIS A 346 27.53 -6.96 7.32
N SER A 347 26.78 -7.61 6.42
CA SER A 347 27.32 -8.37 5.28
C SER A 347 28.44 -9.32 5.73
N ALA A 348 28.18 -10.04 6.83
CA ALA A 348 29.18 -10.89 7.46
C ALA A 348 29.49 -12.07 6.55
N THR A 349 30.73 -12.16 6.08
CA THR A 349 31.13 -13.12 5.02
C THR A 349 32.34 -13.96 5.42
N LEU A 350 32.24 -15.26 5.20
CA LEU A 350 33.36 -16.18 5.41
C LEU A 350 34.48 -15.96 4.38
N THR A 351 35.69 -15.68 4.87
CA THR A 351 36.84 -15.26 4.06
C THR A 351 37.54 -16.38 3.29
N LYS A 352 37.23 -17.66 3.56
CA LYS A 352 37.87 -18.83 2.91
C LYS A 352 36.86 -19.85 2.42
N ASN A 353 37.04 -20.28 1.16
CA ASN A 353 36.35 -21.38 0.45
C ASN A 353 34.82 -21.37 0.56
N GLU A 354 34.18 -20.97 -0.54
CA GLU A 354 32.74 -20.70 -0.66
C GLU A 354 32.29 -19.53 0.25
N PRO A 355 32.30 -18.27 -0.25
CA PRO A 355 31.75 -17.16 0.51
C PRO A 355 30.31 -17.50 0.91
N THR A 356 30.04 -17.41 2.21
CA THR A 356 28.72 -17.64 2.79
C THR A 356 28.42 -16.42 3.64
N GLU A 357 27.55 -15.59 3.11
CA GLU A 357 27.17 -14.31 3.68
C GLU A 357 25.91 -14.46 4.55
N ILE A 358 25.92 -13.75 5.67
CA ILE A 358 24.73 -13.48 6.49
C ILE A 358 24.57 -11.96 6.53
N ASP A 359 23.38 -11.48 6.18
CA ASP A 359 23.11 -10.05 6.00
C ASP A 359 23.44 -9.26 7.28
N VAL A 360 22.99 -9.74 8.44
CA VAL A 360 23.39 -9.20 9.77
C VAL A 360 23.58 -10.33 10.79
N ILE A 361 24.66 -10.27 11.56
CA ILE A 361 24.85 -11.04 12.80
C ILE A 361 24.87 -10.06 13.97
N TYR A 362 24.08 -10.27 15.02
CA TYR A 362 24.13 -9.40 16.21
C TYR A 362 23.98 -10.17 17.52
N VAL A 363 24.45 -9.58 18.62
CA VAL A 363 24.37 -10.15 19.97
C VAL A 363 23.47 -9.29 20.84
N HIS A 364 22.38 -9.87 21.34
CA HIS A 364 21.44 -9.18 22.23
C HIS A 364 20.89 -10.14 23.28
N ASN A 365 20.83 -9.72 24.54
CA ASN A 365 20.32 -10.51 25.67
C ASN A 365 20.90 -11.95 25.75
N ASN A 366 22.23 -12.08 25.64
CA ASN A 366 22.95 -13.37 25.64
C ASN A 366 22.50 -14.35 24.53
N THR A 367 21.96 -13.81 23.44
CA THR A 367 21.54 -14.55 22.25
C THR A 367 22.32 -14.04 21.04
N LEU A 368 22.88 -14.96 20.26
CA LEU A 368 23.49 -14.73 18.96
C LEU A 368 22.43 -14.88 17.87
N TRP A 369 22.13 -13.78 17.19
CA TRP A 369 21.14 -13.71 16.14
C TRP A 369 21.79 -13.70 14.77
N PHE A 370 21.42 -14.67 13.94
CA PHE A 370 21.69 -14.65 12.50
C PHE A 370 20.45 -14.11 11.79
N VAL A 371 20.62 -13.07 10.99
CA VAL A 371 19.51 -12.35 10.35
C VAL A 371 19.68 -12.34 8.84
N GLU A 372 18.66 -12.79 8.13
CA GLU A 372 18.51 -12.52 6.70
C GLU A 372 17.46 -11.41 6.53
N ILE A 373 17.81 -10.36 5.80
CA ILE A 373 16.97 -9.19 5.61
C ILE A 373 16.46 -9.20 4.18
N LYS A 374 15.17 -8.93 3.98
CA LYS A 374 14.57 -8.94 2.62
C LYS A 374 13.58 -7.81 2.43
N TRP A 375 13.78 -7.00 1.40
CA TRP A 375 12.76 -6.10 0.89
C TRP A 375 11.92 -6.79 -0.19
N THR A 376 10.60 -6.88 0.00
CA THR A 376 9.70 -7.65 -0.86
C THR A 376 8.50 -6.80 -1.29
N LEU A 377 8.25 -6.76 -2.61
CA LEU A 377 7.03 -6.17 -3.16
C LEU A 377 5.82 -7.04 -2.81
N PRO A 378 4.72 -6.43 -2.34
CA PRO A 378 3.52 -7.19 -1.97
C PRO A 378 2.89 -7.86 -3.19
N PRO A 379 2.43 -9.12 -3.07
CA PRO A 379 1.64 -9.75 -4.10
C PRO A 379 0.25 -9.11 -4.20
N LEU A 380 -0.44 -9.42 -5.29
CA LEU A 380 -1.85 -9.05 -5.45
C LEU A 380 -2.74 -9.88 -4.52
N ARG A 381 -3.85 -9.29 -4.04
CA ARG A 381 -4.89 -9.94 -3.22
C ARG A 381 -4.42 -10.41 -1.83
N MET A 382 -3.61 -9.60 -1.15
CA MET A 382 -3.12 -9.89 0.21
C MET A 382 -4.24 -10.17 1.22
N ASN A 383 -5.48 -9.71 0.98
CA ASN A 383 -6.64 -10.02 1.84
C ASN A 383 -7.32 -11.38 1.58
N SER A 384 -6.60 -12.31 0.95
CA SER A 384 -7.12 -13.63 0.60
C SER A 384 -6.07 -14.68 0.84
N VAL A 385 -6.51 -15.92 1.14
CA VAL A 385 -5.63 -17.07 1.27
C VAL A 385 -4.72 -17.20 0.04
N GLU A 386 -5.26 -17.08 -1.18
CA GLU A 386 -4.49 -17.15 -2.43
C GLU A 386 -3.35 -16.12 -2.49
N GLY A 387 -3.59 -14.90 -2.01
CA GLY A 387 -2.57 -13.83 -2.01
C GLY A 387 -1.50 -14.04 -0.95
N ILE A 388 -1.89 -14.54 0.23
CA ILE A 388 -0.93 -14.87 1.29
C ILE A 388 -0.10 -16.11 0.93
N GLU A 389 -0.69 -17.14 0.33
CA GLU A 389 0.06 -18.31 -0.16
C GLU A 389 1.12 -17.91 -1.20
N LYS A 390 0.83 -16.93 -2.07
CA LYS A 390 1.84 -16.36 -2.98
C LYS A 390 2.95 -15.61 -2.25
N LEU A 391 2.65 -15.00 -1.11
CA LEU A 391 3.68 -14.38 -0.27
C LEU A 391 4.54 -15.46 0.40
N ASP A 392 3.90 -16.51 0.92
CA ASP A 392 4.58 -17.66 1.52
C ASP A 392 5.53 -18.30 0.50
N ASP A 393 5.07 -18.59 -0.72
CA ASP A 393 5.90 -19.08 -1.82
C ASP A 393 7.10 -18.16 -2.11
N LYS A 394 6.93 -16.83 -2.04
CA LYS A 394 8.05 -15.89 -2.24
C LYS A 394 9.10 -16.02 -1.14
N PHE A 395 8.69 -16.13 0.12
CA PHE A 395 9.62 -16.32 1.23
C PHE A 395 10.27 -17.70 1.17
N ASP A 396 9.50 -18.73 0.84
CA ASP A 396 9.96 -20.10 0.65
C ASP A 396 11.05 -20.20 -0.42
N ASN A 397 10.82 -19.60 -1.58
CA ASN A 397 11.82 -19.55 -2.64
C ASN A 397 13.06 -18.72 -2.24
N LYS A 398 12.90 -17.58 -1.56
CA LYS A 398 14.03 -16.70 -1.19
C LYS A 398 14.89 -17.24 -0.04
N ILE A 399 14.26 -17.80 0.99
CA ILE A 399 14.91 -18.17 2.26
C ILE A 399 15.28 -19.66 2.28
N PHE A 400 14.34 -20.54 1.91
CA PHE A 400 14.52 -21.99 1.99
C PHE A 400 14.91 -22.62 0.64
N LYS A 401 14.85 -21.83 -0.46
CA LYS A 401 15.13 -22.30 -1.82
C LYS A 401 14.26 -23.50 -2.21
N THR A 402 13.06 -23.60 -1.63
CA THR A 402 12.09 -24.65 -1.95
C THR A 402 11.38 -24.28 -3.24
N HIS A 403 11.55 -25.11 -4.27
CA HIS A 403 11.07 -24.82 -5.61
C HIS A 403 9.55 -25.08 -5.72
N SER A 404 8.74 -24.15 -5.25
CA SER A 404 7.30 -24.10 -5.53
C SER A 404 7.02 -22.93 -6.48
N GLY A 405 6.68 -23.23 -7.74
CA GLY A 405 6.20 -22.23 -8.73
C GLY A 405 7.18 -21.84 -9.85
N GLU A 406 6.87 -20.73 -10.55
CA GLU A 406 7.56 -20.25 -11.76
C GLU A 406 8.81 -19.38 -11.49
N LEU A 407 9.09 -19.01 -10.24
CA LEU A 407 10.22 -18.16 -9.85
C LEU A 407 11.41 -19.02 -9.41
N GLN A 408 12.41 -19.15 -10.29
CA GLN A 408 13.66 -19.83 -9.99
C GLN A 408 14.73 -18.82 -9.57
N ASP A 409 15.04 -18.75 -8.27
CA ASP A 409 16.30 -18.18 -7.79
C ASP A 409 17.26 -19.33 -7.49
N GLU A 410 18.04 -19.72 -8.50
CA GLU A 410 18.86 -20.95 -8.51
C GLU A 410 20.19 -20.82 -7.73
N SER A 411 20.48 -19.67 -7.11
CA SER A 411 21.79 -19.40 -6.53
C SER A 411 21.80 -19.33 -5.00
N GLY A 412 22.81 -19.96 -4.39
CA GLY A 412 23.08 -19.92 -2.96
C GLY A 412 22.49 -21.09 -2.15
N LYS A 413 22.97 -21.25 -0.91
CA LYS A 413 22.43 -22.21 0.06
C LYS A 413 21.20 -21.62 0.77
N PRO A 414 20.21 -22.44 1.17
CA PRO A 414 19.14 -22.01 2.08
C PRO A 414 19.69 -21.33 3.33
N PHE A 415 18.98 -20.33 3.85
CA PHE A 415 19.41 -19.56 5.02
C PHE A 415 19.72 -20.44 6.24
N PRO A 416 18.89 -21.45 6.62
CA PRO A 416 19.24 -22.35 7.72
C PRO A 416 20.60 -23.04 7.54
N GLU A 417 20.93 -23.48 6.33
CA GLU A 417 22.20 -24.15 6.01
C GLU A 417 23.39 -23.18 6.04
N LYS A 418 23.16 -21.91 5.64
CA LYS A 418 24.18 -20.86 5.78
C LYS A 418 24.55 -20.70 7.26
N VAL A 419 23.55 -20.61 8.14
CA VAL A 419 23.77 -20.49 9.59
C VAL A 419 24.47 -21.72 10.16
N ASP A 420 24.06 -22.93 9.76
CA ASP A 420 24.71 -24.16 10.24
C ASP A 420 26.20 -24.21 9.84
N LYS A 421 26.56 -23.67 8.66
CA LYS A 421 27.97 -23.51 8.26
C LYS A 421 28.70 -22.54 9.18
N TRP A 422 28.09 -21.41 9.56
CA TRP A 422 28.65 -20.45 10.51
C TRP A 422 28.88 -21.07 11.89
N LEU A 423 27.91 -21.81 12.42
CA LEU A 423 28.00 -22.47 13.72
C LEU A 423 29.03 -23.61 13.75
N SER A 424 29.40 -24.15 12.59
CA SER A 424 30.45 -25.19 12.51
C SER A 424 31.88 -24.65 12.60
N LEU A 425 32.06 -23.32 12.58
CA LEU A 425 33.37 -22.70 12.59
C LEU A 425 33.99 -22.78 13.98
N PRO A 426 35.28 -23.17 14.09
CA PRO A 426 35.97 -23.09 15.35
C PRO A 426 36.20 -21.64 15.75
N THR A 427 36.28 -21.40 17.04
CA THR A 427 36.62 -20.09 17.58
C THR A 427 37.94 -19.55 17.05
N GLY A 428 38.00 -18.23 16.82
CA GLY A 428 39.12 -17.57 16.16
C GLY A 428 39.10 -17.69 14.63
N SER A 429 38.10 -18.35 14.03
CA SER A 429 37.91 -18.33 12.58
C SER A 429 37.68 -16.92 12.07
N SER A 430 38.35 -16.55 10.97
CA SER A 430 38.27 -15.21 10.38
C SER A 430 37.06 -15.03 9.49
N PHE A 431 36.37 -13.90 9.63
CA PHE A 431 35.31 -13.45 8.73
C PHE A 431 35.49 -11.96 8.41
N SER A 432 34.86 -11.47 7.35
CA SER A 432 34.82 -10.04 7.05
C SER A 432 33.41 -9.49 7.29
N SER A 433 33.31 -8.22 7.65
CA SER A 433 32.04 -7.49 7.71
C SER A 433 32.23 -6.10 7.12
N GLN A 434 31.17 -5.55 6.55
CA GLN A 434 31.19 -4.23 5.94
C GLN A 434 30.92 -3.14 6.98
N GLU A 435 31.91 -2.28 7.24
CA GLU A 435 31.77 -1.15 8.18
C GLU A 435 31.20 0.10 7.51
N GLY A 436 31.55 0.36 6.25
CA GLY A 436 31.15 1.56 5.50
C GLY A 436 30.02 1.35 4.51
N THR A 437 29.60 2.43 3.84
CA THR A 437 28.58 2.36 2.78
C THR A 437 29.10 1.71 1.49
N ASP A 438 30.41 1.72 1.27
CA ASP A 438 31.04 1.00 0.17
C ASP A 438 31.38 -0.44 0.57
N SER A 439 31.01 -1.39 -0.28
CA SER A 439 31.38 -2.81 -0.20
C SER A 439 32.89 -3.06 -0.04
N SER A 440 33.73 -2.09 -0.42
CA SER A 440 35.19 -2.15 -0.26
C SER A 440 35.68 -1.87 1.17
N GLU A 441 34.86 -1.28 2.04
CA GLU A 441 35.17 -0.96 3.43
C GLU A 441 34.86 -2.15 4.34
N GLN A 442 35.73 -3.17 4.27
CA GLN A 442 35.63 -4.41 5.03
C GLN A 442 36.54 -4.38 6.26
N SER A 443 36.03 -4.81 7.40
CA SER A 443 36.82 -5.15 8.58
C SER A 443 36.99 -6.66 8.72
N GLU A 444 38.20 -7.08 9.07
CA GLU A 444 38.47 -8.46 9.44
C GLU A 444 38.13 -8.69 10.91
N ASN A 445 37.31 -9.69 11.17
CA ASN A 445 36.82 -10.09 12.48
C ASN A 445 37.11 -11.57 12.73
N THR A 446 36.91 -11.99 13.97
CA THR A 446 37.07 -13.39 14.38
C THR A 446 35.88 -13.85 15.20
N VAL A 447 35.44 -15.09 14.97
CA VAL A 447 34.45 -15.76 15.83
C VAL A 447 34.95 -15.73 17.28
N LYS A 448 34.13 -15.24 18.20
CA LYS A 448 34.47 -15.01 19.61
C LYS A 448 34.18 -16.27 20.45
N ASP A 449 34.98 -16.51 21.49
CA ASP A 449 34.74 -17.62 22.44
C ASP A 449 33.39 -17.50 23.14
N GLU A 450 32.95 -16.28 23.41
CA GLU A 450 31.69 -15.99 24.11
C GLU A 450 30.45 -16.48 23.33
N TRP A 451 30.55 -16.62 22.00
CA TRP A 451 29.43 -17.06 21.16
C TRP A 451 29.07 -18.54 21.37
N ASP A 452 30.03 -19.37 21.82
CA ASP A 452 29.80 -20.80 22.06
C ASP A 452 28.83 -21.07 23.24
N ASP A 453 28.72 -20.11 24.16
CA ASP A 453 27.88 -20.19 25.37
C ASP A 453 26.53 -19.46 25.21
N MET A 454 26.26 -18.84 24.06
CA MET A 454 25.04 -18.07 23.79
C MET A 454 23.91 -18.95 23.21
N ASP A 455 22.67 -18.55 23.46
CA ASP A 455 21.53 -19.09 22.71
C ASP A 455 21.63 -18.63 21.25
N VAL A 456 21.29 -19.49 20.29
CA VAL A 456 21.36 -19.15 18.86
C VAL A 456 19.97 -19.06 18.28
N GLN A 457 19.70 -17.98 17.54
CA GLN A 457 18.43 -17.75 16.86
C GLN A 457 18.62 -17.39 15.39
N LYS A 458 17.69 -17.86 14.54
CA LYS A 458 17.63 -17.54 13.12
C LYS A 458 16.42 -16.64 12.86
N LEU A 459 16.64 -15.50 12.23
CA LEU A 459 15.62 -14.48 12.03
C LEU A 459 15.59 -14.02 10.58
N VAL A 460 14.40 -13.79 10.06
CA VAL A 460 14.18 -13.04 8.82
C VAL A 460 13.47 -11.74 9.17
N VAL A 461 14.05 -10.60 8.76
CA VAL A 461 13.44 -9.28 8.88
C VAL A 461 13.06 -8.76 7.49
N SER A 462 11.82 -8.34 7.31
CA SER A 462 11.33 -7.86 6.02
C SER A 462 10.25 -6.80 6.19
N ASN A 463 9.95 -6.02 5.16
CA ASN A 463 8.78 -5.15 5.19
C ASN A 463 7.43 -5.93 5.20
N LEU A 464 7.46 -7.21 4.85
CA LEU A 464 6.32 -8.13 4.89
C LEU A 464 6.67 -9.39 5.69
N ALA A 465 5.68 -10.17 6.11
CA ALA A 465 5.92 -11.45 6.75
C ALA A 465 5.00 -12.54 6.17
N PRO A 466 5.44 -13.81 6.11
CA PRO A 466 4.58 -14.93 5.69
C PRO A 466 3.51 -15.26 6.74
N SER A 467 2.59 -16.16 6.38
CA SER A 467 1.51 -16.68 7.24
C SER A 467 2.03 -17.32 8.53
N TYR A 468 3.15 -18.04 8.43
CA TYR A 468 3.81 -18.69 9.55
C TYR A 468 4.73 -17.72 10.29
N VAL A 469 4.69 -17.80 11.62
CA VAL A 469 5.60 -17.06 12.52
C VAL A 469 7.01 -17.65 12.49
N GLU A 470 7.09 -18.98 12.38
CA GLU A 470 8.35 -19.73 12.36
C GLU A 470 8.24 -20.91 11.38
N LYS A 471 9.32 -21.16 10.65
CA LYS A 471 9.49 -22.34 9.79
C LYS A 471 10.94 -22.79 9.82
N GLU A 472 11.17 -24.09 10.03
CA GLU A 472 12.52 -24.67 10.12
C GLU A 472 13.44 -23.93 11.12
N SER A 473 12.89 -23.54 12.27
CA SER A 473 13.59 -22.76 13.32
C SER A 473 14.02 -21.36 12.90
N VAL A 474 13.48 -20.84 11.80
CA VAL A 474 13.64 -19.45 11.35
C VAL A 474 12.39 -18.67 11.70
N ARG A 475 12.54 -17.63 12.53
CA ARG A 475 11.47 -16.70 12.88
C ARG A 475 11.32 -15.63 11.81
N PHE A 476 10.10 -15.14 11.59
CA PHE A 476 9.82 -14.08 10.61
C PHE A 476 9.19 -12.87 11.28
N LEU A 477 9.88 -11.73 11.20
CA LEU A 477 9.42 -10.44 11.68
C LEU A 477 9.28 -9.45 10.54
N THR A 478 8.25 -8.62 10.62
CA THR A 478 8.28 -7.36 9.88
C THR A 478 9.35 -6.44 10.47
N ASP A 479 9.82 -5.46 9.71
CA ASP A 479 10.75 -4.43 10.21
C ASP A 479 10.18 -3.61 11.36
N LEU A 480 8.87 -3.33 11.33
CA LEU A 480 8.15 -2.74 12.46
C LEU A 480 8.22 -3.63 13.71
N GLU A 481 7.90 -4.92 13.57
CA GLU A 481 7.94 -5.87 14.69
C GLU A 481 9.37 -6.06 15.23
N PHE A 482 10.37 -6.06 14.35
CA PHE A 482 11.78 -6.11 14.75
C PHE A 482 12.18 -4.89 15.59
N TYR A 483 11.82 -3.69 15.14
CA TYR A 483 12.05 -2.46 15.90
C TYR A 483 11.37 -2.51 17.27
N GLN A 484 10.11 -2.95 17.32
CA GLN A 484 9.35 -3.07 18.56
C GLN A 484 9.97 -4.09 19.53
N MET A 485 10.47 -5.21 19.01
CA MET A 485 11.17 -6.22 19.81
C MET A 485 12.42 -5.65 20.47
N ILE A 486 13.22 -4.85 19.77
CA ILE A 486 14.46 -4.26 20.30
C ILE A 486 14.17 -3.10 21.25
N GLU A 487 13.25 -2.20 20.92
CA GLU A 487 12.96 -1.01 21.75
C GLU A 487 12.12 -1.32 22.98
N HIS A 488 11.09 -2.15 22.83
CA HIS A 488 10.09 -2.37 23.88
C HIS A 488 10.36 -3.66 24.66
N GLY A 489 11.26 -4.52 24.18
CA GLY A 489 11.54 -5.83 24.78
C GLY A 489 10.34 -6.78 24.75
N GLU A 490 9.35 -6.47 23.91
CA GLU A 490 8.13 -7.27 23.75
C GLU A 490 8.36 -8.27 22.62
N ASP A 491 8.17 -9.56 22.89
CA ASP A 491 8.10 -10.53 21.80
C ASP A 491 6.74 -10.37 21.11
N PRO A 492 6.70 -9.99 19.81
CA PRO A 492 5.46 -9.70 19.11
C PRO A 492 4.52 -10.91 18.98
N PHE A 493 5.00 -12.14 19.24
CA PHE A 493 4.18 -13.36 19.19
C PHE A 493 3.90 -13.99 20.54
N TYR A 494 4.59 -13.55 21.60
CA TYR A 494 4.33 -14.02 22.96
C TYR A 494 3.84 -12.85 23.80
N ARG A 495 2.53 -12.60 23.77
CA ARG A 495 1.90 -11.91 24.90
C ARG A 495 2.19 -12.76 26.14
N ILE A 496 2.97 -12.20 27.06
CA ILE A 496 2.96 -12.63 28.44
C ILE A 496 1.60 -12.20 28.98
N ASP A 497 0.57 -13.01 28.74
CA ASP A 497 -0.64 -13.01 29.57
C ASP A 497 -0.22 -13.58 30.94
N SER A 498 0.56 -12.81 31.70
CA SER A 498 0.59 -12.96 33.14
C SER A 498 -0.75 -12.43 33.64
N GLU A 499 -1.70 -13.34 33.81
CA GLU A 499 -2.86 -13.08 34.66
C GLU A 499 -2.35 -12.45 35.97
N PRO A 500 -2.89 -11.29 36.41
CA PRO A 500 -2.70 -10.89 37.78
C PRO A 500 -3.39 -11.96 38.63
N SER A 501 -2.58 -12.74 39.34
CA SER A 501 -3.05 -13.56 40.44
C SER A 501 -3.50 -12.62 41.55
N ASP A 502 -4.80 -12.56 41.76
CA ASP A 502 -5.43 -12.26 43.05
C ASP A 502 -6.74 -13.05 43.21
#